data_AF-A0A945AZR7-F1
#
_entry.id   AF-A0A945AZR7-F1
#
_cell.length_a   1.000
_cell.length_b   1.000
_cell.length_c   1.000
_cell.angle_alpha   90.00
_cell.angle_beta   90.00
_cell.angle_gamma   90.00
#
_symmetry.space_group_name_H-M   'P 1'
#
loop_
_entity.id
_entity.type
_entity.pdbx_description
1 polymer ?
#
loop_
_entity_poly.entity_id
_entity_poly.type
_entity_poly.pdbx_seq_one_letter_code
_entity_poly.pdbx_strand_id
1 'polypeptide(L)'
;MTFIPLKNNPEESGRILKNARTVTIFTLFSRILGAARDLVIAHVFGAGWVTDAFVQAFTIPNVLRRLTAEGSMTFTFLPLYTEIRDRKDPEAAKKFAAKTLGLVLAATTILTGFGILFSPQLVYLFAAGFASSPE
;
A
#
# COMPACT_ATOMS: atom_id res chain seq x y z
N MET A 1 3.93 -36.15 -3.03
CA MET A 1 3.40 -34.99 -2.27
C MET A 1 3.77 -35.22 -0.81
N THR A 2 4.95 -34.75 -0.40
CA THR A 2 5.50 -35.07 0.93
C THR A 2 5.10 -33.96 1.89
N PHE A 3 4.16 -34.27 2.79
CA PHE A 3 3.81 -33.41 3.92
C PHE A 3 4.99 -33.37 4.90
N ILE A 4 5.71 -32.25 4.96
CA ILE A 4 6.69 -31.97 6.01
C ILE A 4 5.90 -31.36 7.19
N PRO A 5 5.82 -32.02 8.36
CA PRO A 5 5.17 -31.43 9.51
C PRO A 5 6.00 -30.24 10.02
N LEU A 6 5.37 -29.06 10.10
CA LEU A 6 5.98 -27.88 10.72
C LEU A 6 6.11 -28.14 12.22
N LYS A 7 7.35 -28.30 12.69
CA LYS A 7 7.66 -28.39 14.11
C LYS A 7 7.32 -27.03 14.75
N ASN A 8 6.21 -26.95 15.47
CA ASN A 8 5.81 -25.75 16.21
C ASN A 8 6.81 -25.50 17.35
N ASN A 9 7.81 -24.65 17.10
CA ASN A 9 8.73 -24.20 18.13
C ASN A 9 8.12 -22.99 18.87
N PRO A 10 7.85 -23.08 20.18
CA PRO A 10 7.20 -21.98 20.92
C PRO A 10 7.97 -20.65 20.85
N GLU A 11 9.29 -20.68 20.69
CA GLU A 11 10.10 -19.46 20.47
C GLU A 11 9.80 -18.77 19.13
N GLU A 12 9.55 -19.55 18.08
CA GLU A 12 9.27 -19.02 16.75
C GLU A 12 7.87 -18.38 16.70
N SER A 13 6.90 -19.01 17.37
CA SER A 13 5.55 -18.48 17.54
C SER A 13 5.54 -17.14 18.28
N GLY A 14 6.33 -17.01 19.36
CA GLY A 14 6.48 -15.76 20.10
C GLY A 14 7.08 -14.62 19.26
N ARG A 15 8.07 -14.93 18.41
CA ARG A 15 8.70 -13.96 17.50
C ARG A 15 7.77 -13.49 16.38
N ILE A 16 7.01 -14.42 15.78
CA ILE A 16 6.02 -14.09 14.74
C ILE A 16 4.89 -13.23 15.34
N LEU A 17 4.37 -13.58 16.51
CA LEU A 17 3.34 -12.80 17.20
C LEU A 17 3.83 -11.38 17.53
N LYS A 18 5.07 -11.23 18.01
CA LYS A 18 5.67 -9.92 18.29
C LYS A 18 5.78 -9.06 17.02
N ASN A 19 6.25 -9.65 15.91
CA ASN A 19 6.40 -8.94 14.64
C ASN A 19 5.04 -8.56 14.03
N ALA A 20 4.08 -9.49 14.03
CA ALA A 20 2.73 -9.25 13.57
C ALA A 20 2.06 -8.14 14.38
N ARG A 21 2.21 -8.14 15.72
CA ARG A 21 1.71 -7.09 16.60
C ARG A 21 2.24 -5.72 16.18
N THR A 22 3.54 -5.60 15.95
CA THR A 22 4.18 -4.34 15.53
C THR A 22 3.57 -3.83 14.22
N VAL A 23 3.49 -4.69 13.20
CA VAL A 23 2.91 -4.31 11.88
C VAL A 23 1.45 -3.90 12.02
N THR A 24 0.65 -4.62 12.80
CA THR A 24 -0.76 -4.29 13.03
C THR A 24 -0.93 -2.95 13.74
N ILE A 25 -0.12 -2.65 14.77
CA ILE A 25 -0.17 -1.36 15.46
C ILE A 25 0.14 -0.23 14.49
N PHE A 26 1.21 -0.34 13.70
CA PHE A 26 1.55 0.68 12.70
C PHE A 26 0.45 0.83 11.63
N THR A 27 -0.18 -0.27 11.21
CA THR A 27 -1.29 -0.26 10.26
C THR A 27 -2.51 0.46 10.84
N LEU A 28 -2.91 0.13 12.07
CA LEU A 28 -4.03 0.79 12.75
C LEU A 28 -3.75 2.29 12.94
N PHE A 29 -2.55 2.63 13.38
CA PHE A 29 -2.13 4.01 13.57
C PHE A 29 -2.24 4.81 12.26
N SER A 30 -1.77 4.24 11.15
CA SER A 30 -1.91 4.85 9.82
C SER A 30 -3.38 5.06 9.42
N ARG A 31 -4.27 4.10 9.72
CA ARG A 31 -5.70 4.23 9.44
C ARG A 31 -6.37 5.30 10.28
N ILE A 32 -6.01 5.40 11.56
CA ILE A 32 -6.52 6.45 12.47
C ILE A 32 -6.08 7.83 11.97
N LEU A 33 -4.83 7.98 11.55
CA LEU A 33 -4.35 9.24 10.95
C LEU A 33 -5.09 9.58 9.65
N GLY A 34 -5.40 8.57 8.82
CA GLY A 34 -6.23 8.75 7.63
C GLY A 34 -7.64 9.24 7.99
N ALA A 35 -8.31 8.58 8.95
CA ALA A 35 -9.63 8.99 9.42
C ALA A 35 -9.61 10.40 10.03
N ALA A 36 -8.59 10.73 10.81
CA ALA A 36 -8.42 12.06 11.37
C ALA A 36 -8.25 13.12 10.26
N ARG A 37 -7.52 12.80 9.19
CA ARG A 37 -7.41 13.69 8.01
C ARG A 37 -8.77 13.92 7.38
N ASP A 38 -9.54 12.87 7.17
CA ASP A 38 -10.85 12.96 6.54
C ASP A 38 -11.83 13.79 7.39
N LEU A 39 -11.78 13.64 8.73
CA LEU A 39 -12.53 14.47 9.67
C LEU A 39 -12.13 15.94 9.62
N VAL A 40 -10.82 16.24 9.59
CA VAL A 40 -10.33 17.62 9.48
C VAL A 40 -10.82 18.26 8.18
N ILE A 41 -10.80 17.53 7.08
CA ILE A 41 -11.23 18.04 5.78
C ILE A 41 -12.74 18.27 5.76
N ALA A 42 -13.53 17.31 6.26
CA ALA A 42 -14.97 17.49 6.40
C ALA A 42 -15.33 18.67 7.31
N HIS A 43 -14.55 18.92 8.37
CA HIS A 43 -14.78 20.05 9.27
C HIS A 43 -14.40 21.40 8.67
N VAL A 44 -13.27 21.47 7.96
CA VAL A 44 -12.75 22.73 7.37
C VAL A 44 -13.50 23.10 6.09
N PHE A 45 -13.81 22.13 5.23
CA PHE A 45 -14.43 22.35 3.92
C PHE A 45 -15.93 22.06 3.89
N GLY A 46 -16.48 21.37 4.90
CA GLY A 46 -17.89 20.96 4.94
C GLY A 46 -18.22 19.79 4.01
N ALA A 47 -19.50 19.44 3.93
CA ALA A 47 -20.03 18.56 2.89
C ALA A 47 -20.30 19.40 1.63
N GLY A 48 -19.49 19.19 0.59
CA GLY A 48 -19.60 19.90 -0.66
C GLY A 48 -18.49 19.52 -1.64
N TRP A 49 -18.57 20.11 -2.84
CA TRP A 49 -17.77 19.74 -4.01
C TRP A 49 -16.24 19.67 -3.79
N VAL A 50 -15.68 20.46 -2.86
CA VAL A 50 -14.25 20.42 -2.53
C VAL A 50 -13.88 19.13 -1.80
N THR A 51 -14.71 18.71 -0.84
CA THR A 51 -14.52 17.47 -0.09
C THR A 51 -14.70 16.26 -1.00
N ASP A 52 -15.68 16.29 -1.91
CA ASP A 52 -15.90 15.21 -2.88
C ASP A 52 -14.74 15.09 -3.86
N ALA A 53 -14.26 16.21 -4.40
CA ALA A 53 -13.08 16.24 -5.27
C ALA A 53 -11.84 15.69 -4.55
N PHE A 54 -11.67 16.00 -3.27
CA PHE A 54 -10.59 15.48 -2.46
C PHE A 54 -10.70 13.96 -2.27
N VAL A 55 -11.85 13.45 -1.83
CA VAL A 55 -12.11 12.01 -1.65
C VAL A 55 -11.89 11.25 -2.97
N GLN A 56 -12.37 11.81 -4.08
CA GLN A 56 -12.19 11.24 -5.41
C GLN A 56 -10.71 11.23 -5.83
N ALA A 57 -9.99 12.32 -5.61
CA ALA A 57 -8.55 12.42 -5.91
C ALA A 57 -7.75 11.37 -5.11
N PHE A 58 -8.14 11.09 -3.86
CA PHE A 58 -7.49 10.07 -3.04
C PHE A 58 -7.83 8.64 -3.42
N THR A 59 -8.89 8.41 -4.17
CA THR A 59 -9.27 7.07 -4.63
C THR A 59 -8.26 6.51 -5.63
N ILE A 60 -7.79 7.34 -6.57
CA ILE A 60 -6.84 6.95 -7.62
C ILE A 60 -5.55 6.34 -7.03
N PRO A 61 -4.77 7.03 -6.16
CA PRO A 61 -3.56 6.46 -5.59
C PRO A 61 -3.86 5.28 -4.66
N ASN A 62 -5.02 5.27 -3.98
CA ASN A 62 -5.41 4.15 -3.15
C ASN A 62 -5.64 2.88 -3.98
N VAL A 63 -6.40 2.94 -5.07
CA VAL A 63 -6.62 1.79 -5.96
C VAL A 63 -5.29 1.24 -6.46
N LEU A 64 -4.39 2.11 -6.93
CA LEU A 64 -3.06 1.71 -7.38
C LEU A 64 -2.24 1.03 -6.28
N ARG A 65 -2.27 1.56 -5.05
CA ARG A 65 -1.64 0.95 -3.88
C ARG A 65 -2.23 -0.42 -3.57
N ARG A 66 -3.55 -0.60 -3.68
CA ARG A 66 -4.22 -1.88 -3.43
C ARG A 66 -3.84 -2.94 -4.45
N LEU A 67 -3.81 -2.58 -5.73
CA LEU A 67 -3.47 -3.49 -6.83
C LEU A 67 -2.01 -3.94 -6.79
N THR A 68 -1.10 -3.04 -6.44
CA THR A 68 0.35 -3.31 -6.49
C THR A 68 0.93 -3.77 -5.16
N ALA A 69 0.49 -3.23 -4.02
CA ALA A 69 1.21 -3.37 -2.75
C ALA A 69 0.48 -4.19 -1.68
N GLU A 70 -0.86 -4.19 -1.63
CA GLU A 70 -1.61 -4.84 -0.53
C GLU A 70 -1.56 -6.38 -0.54
N GLY A 71 -1.18 -7.05 -1.63
CA GLY A 71 -1.11 -8.51 -1.66
C GLY A 71 -0.02 -9.12 -2.54
N SER A 72 0.07 -8.68 -3.79
CA SER A 72 0.96 -9.27 -4.81
C SER A 72 2.44 -9.04 -4.52
N MET A 73 2.83 -7.78 -4.25
CA MET A 73 4.22 -7.43 -3.95
C MET A 73 4.69 -8.03 -2.62
N THR A 74 3.91 -7.88 -1.54
CA THR A 74 4.32 -8.33 -0.20
C THR A 74 4.45 -9.86 -0.12
N PHE A 75 3.50 -10.60 -0.72
CA PHE A 75 3.54 -12.06 -0.76
C PHE A 75 4.73 -12.60 -1.56
N THR A 76 5.13 -11.91 -2.64
CA THR A 76 6.25 -12.35 -3.48
C THR A 76 7.59 -11.89 -2.91
N PHE A 77 7.65 -10.65 -2.41
CA PHE A 77 8.88 -10.03 -1.93
C PHE A 77 9.41 -10.68 -0.65
N LEU A 78 8.56 -10.91 0.36
CA LEU A 78 9.03 -11.38 1.67
C LEU A 78 9.69 -12.77 1.60
N PRO A 79 9.12 -13.78 0.92
CA PRO A 79 9.77 -15.08 0.75
C PRO A 79 11.07 -14.97 -0.05
N LEU A 80 11.10 -14.21 -1.15
CA LEU A 80 12.32 -14.00 -1.96
C LEU A 80 13.41 -13.27 -1.17
N TYR A 81 13.05 -12.24 -0.41
CA TYR A 81 13.99 -11.51 0.43
C TYR A 81 14.57 -12.42 1.51
N THR A 82 13.72 -13.21 2.17
CA THR A 82 14.13 -14.15 3.22
C THR A 82 15.02 -15.25 2.65
N GLU A 83 14.65 -15.81 1.49
CA GLU A 83 15.48 -16.80 0.79
C GLU A 83 16.84 -16.24 0.39
N ILE A 84 16.90 -15.02 -0.17
CA ILE A 84 18.16 -14.37 -0.54
C ILE A 84 19.00 -14.09 0.71
N ARG A 85 18.39 -13.65 1.81
CA ARG A 85 19.09 -13.37 3.07
C ARG A 85 19.63 -14.64 3.73
N ASP A 86 18.90 -15.74 3.63
CA ASP A 86 19.24 -16.98 4.32
C ASP A 86 20.16 -17.88 3.46
N ARG A 87 20.07 -17.82 2.12
CA ARG A 87 20.94 -18.56 1.17
C ARG A 87 22.15 -17.77 0.67
N LYS A 88 22.06 -16.44 0.59
CA LYS A 88 23.16 -15.55 0.21
C LYS A 88 23.56 -14.69 1.40
N ASP A 89 24.66 -13.97 1.26
CA ASP A 89 25.12 -12.99 2.25
C ASP A 89 24.08 -11.85 2.45
N PRO A 90 23.85 -11.36 3.69
CA PRO A 90 23.04 -10.18 4.02
C PRO A 90 23.16 -8.98 3.05
N GLU A 91 24.35 -8.71 2.51
CA GLU A 91 24.54 -7.62 1.54
C GLU A 91 23.80 -7.85 0.21
N ALA A 92 23.65 -9.10 -0.22
CA ALA A 92 22.86 -9.43 -1.40
C ALA A 92 21.36 -9.16 -1.18
N ALA A 93 20.84 -9.43 0.02
CA ALA A 93 19.46 -9.13 0.39
C ALA A 93 19.20 -7.63 0.43
N LYS A 94 20.12 -6.84 1.00
CA LYS A 94 20.04 -5.36 0.98
C LYS A 94 20.03 -4.81 -0.44
N LYS A 95 20.92 -5.30 -1.32
CA LYS A 95 20.94 -4.90 -2.74
C LYS A 95 19.64 -5.25 -3.45
N PHE A 96 19.07 -6.43 -3.17
CA PHE A 96 17.77 -6.82 -3.72
C PHE A 96 16.64 -5.88 -3.25
N ALA A 97 16.57 -5.58 -1.95
CA ALA A 97 15.60 -4.63 -1.42
C ALA A 97 15.75 -3.22 -2.02
N ALA A 98 16.99 -2.72 -2.12
CA ALA A 98 17.27 -1.41 -2.71
C ALA A 98 16.87 -1.34 -4.19
N LYS A 99 17.19 -2.37 -4.99
CA LYS A 99 16.76 -2.45 -6.40
C LYS A 99 15.25 -2.49 -6.54
N THR A 100 14.59 -3.28 -5.69
CA THR A 100 13.13 -3.40 -5.67
C THR A 100 12.48 -2.06 -5.33
N LEU A 101 12.96 -1.39 -4.27
CA LEU A 101 12.49 -0.07 -3.88
C LEU A 101 12.71 0.96 -5.00
N GLY A 102 13.89 0.96 -5.62
CA GLY A 102 14.19 1.83 -6.76
C GLY A 102 13.24 1.62 -7.93
N LEU A 103 12.90 0.36 -8.25
CA LEU A 103 11.92 0.03 -9.30
C LEU A 103 10.51 0.52 -8.94
N VAL A 104 10.07 0.29 -7.71
CA VAL A 104 8.75 0.76 -7.24
C VAL A 104 8.67 2.28 -7.27
N LEU A 105 9.71 2.98 -6.81
CA LEU A 105 9.79 4.44 -6.85
C LEU A 105 9.79 4.95 -8.29
N ALA A 106 10.60 4.38 -9.18
CA ALA A 106 10.65 4.77 -10.58
C ALA A 106 9.28 4.56 -11.26
N ALA A 107 8.66 3.40 -11.08
CA ALA A 107 7.35 3.10 -11.63
C ALA A 107 6.26 4.04 -11.07
N THR A 108 6.28 4.31 -9.77
CA THR A 108 5.33 5.23 -9.13
C THR A 108 5.51 6.66 -9.62
N THR A 109 6.75 7.13 -9.79
CA THR A 109 7.04 8.47 -10.33
C THR A 109 6.55 8.59 -11.77
N ILE A 110 6.83 7.60 -12.62
CA ILE A 110 6.35 7.58 -14.01
C ILE A 110 4.81 7.59 -14.03
N LEU A 111 4.18 6.73 -13.24
CA LEU A 111 2.72 6.65 -13.14
C LEU A 111 2.11 7.97 -12.63
N THR A 112 2.75 8.62 -11.67
CA THR A 112 2.35 9.94 -11.16
C THR A 112 2.48 11.00 -12.25
N GLY A 113 3.57 10.99 -13.02
CA GLY A 113 3.77 11.87 -14.17
C GLY A 113 2.67 11.71 -15.22
N PHE A 114 2.33 10.46 -15.57
CA PHE A 114 1.19 10.19 -16.44
C PHE A 114 -0.14 10.62 -15.82
N GLY A 115 -0.32 10.44 -14.51
CA GLY A 115 -1.50 10.88 -13.79
C GLY A 115 -1.71 12.40 -13.86
N ILE A 116 -0.62 13.16 -13.78
CA ILE A 116 -0.64 14.62 -13.95
C ILE A 116 -0.97 14.99 -15.40
N LEU A 117 -0.32 14.36 -16.37
CA LEU A 117 -0.50 14.65 -17.80
C LEU A 117 -1.92 14.33 -18.30
N PHE A 118 -2.50 13.22 -17.82
CA PHE A 118 -3.83 12.73 -18.20
C PHE A 118 -4.88 13.03 -17.13
N SER A 119 -4.64 14.03 -16.27
CA SER A 119 -5.56 14.39 -15.19
C SER A 119 -7.00 14.62 -15.66
N PRO A 120 -7.27 15.37 -16.77
CA PRO A 120 -8.65 15.55 -17.25
C PRO A 120 -9.33 14.22 -17.59
N GLN A 121 -8.64 13.31 -18.29
CA GLN A 121 -9.17 12.00 -18.69
C GLN A 121 -9.39 11.10 -17.48
N LEU A 122 -8.50 11.14 -16.50
CA LEU A 122 -8.64 10.40 -15.25
C LEU A 122 -9.84 10.91 -14.45
N VAL A 123 -10.07 12.23 -14.40
CA VAL A 123 -11.27 12.78 -13.77
C VAL A 123 -12.52 12.30 -14.50
N TYR A 124 -12.58 12.31 -15.84
CA TYR A 124 -13.74 11.75 -16.54
C TYR A 124 -13.95 10.27 -16.24
N LEU A 125 -12.89 9.46 -16.20
CA LEU A 125 -12.98 8.02 -15.94
C LEU A 125 -13.44 7.70 -14.50
N PHE A 126 -12.87 8.40 -13.52
CA PHE A 126 -13.09 8.12 -12.11
C PHE A 126 -14.29 8.90 -11.52
N ALA A 127 -14.62 10.08 -12.06
CA ALA A 127 -15.75 10.90 -11.65
C ALA A 127 -17.02 10.68 -12.51
N ALA A 128 -17.00 9.84 -13.55
CA ALA A 128 -18.21 9.46 -14.29
C ALA A 128 -19.32 8.90 -13.38
N GLY A 129 -18.97 8.30 -12.24
CA GLY A 129 -19.94 7.87 -11.23
C GLY A 129 -20.65 9.04 -10.51
N PHE A 130 -19.99 10.18 -10.33
CA PHE A 130 -20.56 11.41 -9.74
C PHE A 130 -21.50 12.15 -10.70
N ALA A 131 -21.32 12.01 -12.02
CA ALA A 131 -22.22 12.61 -13.02
C ALA A 131 -23.65 12.04 -12.95
N SER A 132 -23.83 10.87 -12.31
CA SER A 132 -25.13 10.19 -12.20
C SER A 132 -25.88 10.42 -10.88
N SER A 133 -25.29 11.11 -9.90
CA SER A 133 -25.99 11.51 -8.66
C SER A 133 -25.27 12.70 -8.02
N PRO A 134 -25.68 13.94 -8.36
CA PRO A 134 -25.28 15.12 -7.63
C PRO A 134 -26.16 15.24 -6.38
N GLU A 135 -25.65 14.86 -5.22
CA GLU A 135 -26.15 15.36 -3.92
C GLU A 135 -25.02 16.13 -3.22
#